data_AF-A0A349H344-F1
#
_entry.id   AF-A0A349H344-F1
#
_cell.length_a   1.000
_cell.length_b   1.000
_cell.length_c   1.000
_cell.angle_alpha   90.00
_cell.angle_beta   90.00
_cell.angle_gamma   90.00
#
_symmetry.space_group_name_H-M   'P 1'
#
loop_
_entity.id
_entity.type
_entity.pdbx_description
1 polymer ?
#
loop_
_entity_poly.entity_id
_entity_poly.type
_entity_poly.pdbx_seq_one_letter_code
_entity_poly.pdbx_strand_id
1 'polypeptide(L)'
;MALRGWQWCIRHWGSVAKRRCSLTRPSNWQKKRWKKTVWIQSPWRKSARSSDRSMRCLRCRHLPLRWMRMTTGKRMTRRDGSPQGGRSMRVVFLGSADIACASLQVLLDTEGIEVVGLVTQPDRPAGRGKRPASCPARAYSRDLGIECYAPERINSPDALTHIRAWRPDIGVVVAYGQILKRDLLAIPPLGFINVHTSLLPKYRGASPIQRAVANGDRETGVSIMQIDEGMDTGAVYAMRGVDIRETDTASVVHDRLAAAGAGMLPAVLAGVREGRLPTVPQAHAYATLAPKLSKADGVLDWTQPARYLYNHIRGYNPWPGCSCYYAAGGALRTLRVLEARVECGALATPGTVMDGLGGLLVACSEGALRLLRVQPEGGCVMDATAFLCGRAVKVGDRFVVDRPTARGVSDH
;
A
#
# COMPACT_ATOMS: atom_id res chain seq x y z
N MET A 1 28.92 -39.30 -12.85
CA MET A 1 29.82 -38.76 -13.88
C MET A 1 29.10 -37.58 -14.54
N ALA A 2 29.21 -36.38 -13.95
CA ALA A 2 30.11 -35.30 -14.38
C ALA A 2 29.61 -34.59 -15.67
N LEU A 3 28.86 -33.49 -15.55
CA LEU A 3 29.34 -32.09 -15.56
C LEU A 3 30.09 -31.70 -16.84
N ARG A 4 29.45 -30.91 -17.72
CA ARG A 4 30.02 -29.86 -18.62
C ARG A 4 28.87 -28.93 -19.04
N GLY A 5 28.94 -27.61 -19.10
CA GLY A 5 30.02 -26.66 -18.79
C GLY A 5 29.53 -25.26 -19.19
N TRP A 6 29.47 -24.34 -18.23
CA TRP A 6 29.36 -22.90 -18.45
C TRP A 6 30.75 -22.34 -18.80
N GLN A 7 30.85 -21.43 -19.79
CA GLN A 7 31.72 -20.23 -19.82
C GLN A 7 31.94 -19.69 -21.24
N TRP A 8 31.65 -18.40 -21.44
CA TRP A 8 32.30 -17.43 -22.36
C TRP A 8 31.57 -16.08 -22.17
N CYS A 9 32.15 -14.88 -22.01
CA CYS A 9 33.51 -14.42 -21.84
C CYS A 9 33.44 -13.00 -21.21
N ILE A 10 34.29 -12.68 -20.22
CA ILE A 10 34.60 -11.32 -19.74
C ILE A 10 36.10 -11.12 -19.94
N ARG A 11 36.48 -9.90 -20.38
CA ARG A 11 37.80 -9.20 -20.40
C ARG A 11 38.04 -8.65 -21.82
N HIS A 12 38.44 -7.40 -22.08
CA HIS A 12 39.40 -6.53 -21.38
C HIS A 12 39.38 -5.13 -22.06
N TRP A 13 39.27 -3.98 -21.36
CA TRP A 13 40.27 -2.92 -21.08
C TRP A 13 39.44 -1.66 -20.70
N GLY A 14 39.78 -0.70 -19.84
CA GLY A 14 41.05 -0.29 -19.23
C GLY A 14 41.00 1.24 -19.08
N SER A 15 40.84 1.71 -17.83
CA SER A 15 41.29 3.00 -17.23
C SER A 15 41.66 4.18 -18.17
N VAL A 16 41.10 5.39 -17.91
CA VAL A 16 41.87 6.65 -17.72
C VAL A 16 41.00 7.77 -17.09
N ALA A 17 41.64 8.51 -16.18
CA ALA A 17 41.42 9.90 -15.73
C ALA A 17 40.35 10.26 -14.68
N LYS A 18 40.83 10.27 -13.42
CA LYS A 18 40.52 11.27 -12.39
C LYS A 18 40.58 12.70 -12.96
N ARG A 19 39.56 13.52 -12.72
CA ARG A 19 39.70 14.99 -12.60
C ARG A 19 39.03 15.48 -11.33
N ARG A 20 39.86 16.00 -10.43
CA ARG A 20 39.48 16.88 -9.32
C ARG A 20 38.88 18.15 -9.92
N CYS A 21 37.76 18.60 -9.39
CA CYS A 21 37.32 19.98 -9.54
C CYS A 21 37.24 20.61 -8.16
N SER A 22 38.32 21.28 -7.78
CA SER A 22 38.38 22.24 -6.69
C SER A 22 37.82 23.57 -7.20
N LEU A 23 36.70 24.03 -6.65
CA LEU A 23 36.33 25.43 -6.74
C LEU A 23 36.09 25.99 -5.35
N THR A 24 36.86 27.03 -5.11
CA THR A 24 37.08 27.82 -3.92
C THR A 24 35.85 28.67 -3.56
N ARG A 25 35.64 28.82 -2.25
CA ARG A 25 34.80 29.88 -1.66
C ARG A 25 35.43 31.26 -1.93
N PRO A 26 34.60 32.32 -1.98
CA PRO A 26 34.96 33.57 -1.35
C PRO A 26 34.07 33.89 -0.15
N SER A 27 34.73 34.34 0.90
CA SER A 27 34.20 34.92 2.13
C SER A 27 33.95 36.43 2.01
N ASN A 28 33.21 36.95 3.00
CA ASN A 28 33.02 38.35 3.44
C ASN A 28 31.77 39.05 2.91
N TRP A 29 30.72 39.14 3.74
CA TRP A 29 30.44 40.18 4.77
C TRP A 29 29.91 41.48 4.17
N GLN A 30 28.62 41.76 4.39
CA GLN A 30 28.22 43.02 5.04
C GLN A 30 26.81 42.92 5.67
N LYS A 31 26.76 43.39 6.93
CA LYS A 31 25.59 43.60 7.77
C LYS A 31 24.68 44.69 7.19
N LYS A 32 23.36 44.58 7.33
CA LYS A 32 22.50 45.73 7.68
C LYS A 32 21.18 45.29 8.34
N ARG A 33 20.82 46.05 9.38
CA ARG A 33 19.81 45.83 10.41
C ARG A 33 18.37 46.07 9.92
N TRP A 34 17.46 45.25 10.45
CA TRP A 34 16.16 45.54 11.07
C TRP A 34 15.42 46.85 10.73
N LYS A 35 14.18 46.71 10.24
CA LYS A 35 13.03 47.49 10.72
C LYS A 35 11.81 46.58 10.89
N LYS A 36 11.25 46.63 12.10
CA LYS A 36 9.91 46.12 12.46
C LYS A 36 8.85 47.05 11.86
N THR A 37 7.77 46.48 11.34
CA THR A 37 6.44 47.12 11.42
C THR A 37 5.37 46.04 11.53
N VAL A 38 4.61 46.13 12.62
CA VAL A 38 3.36 45.41 12.92
C VAL A 38 2.23 46.12 12.19
N TRP A 39 1.27 45.39 11.59
CA TRP A 39 -0.11 45.87 11.47
C TRP A 39 -1.12 44.73 11.62
N ILE A 40 -2.20 45.09 12.29
CA ILE A 40 -3.33 44.33 12.81
C ILE A 40 -4.44 44.19 11.75
N GLN A 41 -5.22 43.10 11.88
CA GLN A 41 -6.56 42.75 11.38
C GLN A 41 -7.32 43.65 10.37
N SER A 42 -7.88 42.98 9.32
CA SER A 42 -9.27 42.95 8.74
C SER A 42 -10.20 44.21 8.80
N PRO A 43 -11.35 44.35 8.07
CA PRO A 43 -12.09 43.39 7.21
C PRO A 43 -12.75 43.95 5.89
N TRP A 44 -13.21 43.02 5.02
CA TRP A 44 -14.45 43.02 4.20
C TRP A 44 -14.73 43.98 2.99
N ARG A 45 -15.03 43.31 1.85
CA ARG A 45 -16.08 43.55 0.80
C ARG A 45 -16.17 44.89 0.03
N LYS A 46 -15.98 44.86 -1.31
CA LYS A 46 -17.04 44.76 -2.34
C LYS A 46 -16.47 44.84 -3.78
N SER A 47 -17.20 44.16 -4.67
CA SER A 47 -17.23 44.09 -6.14
C SER A 47 -16.71 45.27 -6.98
N ALA A 48 -16.09 44.97 -8.13
CA ALA A 48 -16.46 45.53 -9.44
C ALA A 48 -15.82 44.75 -10.60
N ARG A 49 -16.50 44.77 -11.76
CA ARG A 49 -16.23 44.05 -13.00
C ARG A 49 -15.16 44.73 -13.87
N SER A 50 -14.62 43.93 -14.81
CA SER A 50 -14.43 44.24 -16.24
C SER A 50 -12.99 44.30 -16.79
N SER A 51 -12.92 43.86 -18.06
CA SER A 51 -11.87 44.02 -19.07
C SER A 51 -10.64 43.11 -19.02
N ASP A 52 -10.81 41.96 -19.65
CA ASP A 52 -10.04 41.45 -20.79
C ASP A 52 -8.72 42.18 -21.15
N ARG A 53 -7.60 41.48 -21.01
CA ARG A 53 -6.44 41.61 -21.92
C ARG A 53 -5.58 40.35 -21.87
N SER A 54 -5.55 39.68 -23.03
CA SER A 54 -4.69 38.56 -23.37
C SER A 54 -3.19 38.92 -23.31
N MET A 55 -2.39 38.11 -22.61
CA MET A 55 -1.00 37.82 -22.99
C MET A 55 -0.66 36.39 -22.56
N ARG A 56 -0.39 35.55 -23.57
CA ARG A 56 0.13 34.19 -23.41
C ARG A 56 1.57 34.28 -22.89
N CYS A 57 1.90 33.54 -21.84
CA CYS A 57 3.26 33.07 -21.59
C CYS A 57 3.21 31.63 -21.07
N LEU A 58 3.95 30.76 -21.76
CA LEU A 58 4.06 29.32 -21.54
C LEU A 58 5.00 29.02 -20.36
N ARG A 59 4.53 28.25 -19.37
CA ARG A 59 5.13 26.97 -18.88
C ARG A 59 4.80 26.68 -17.41
N CYS A 60 4.47 25.41 -17.19
CA CYS A 60 4.52 24.63 -15.95
C CYS A 60 3.69 25.11 -14.74
N ARG A 61 2.47 24.58 -14.61
CA ARG A 61 1.91 24.19 -13.31
C ARG A 61 1.06 22.91 -13.39
N HIS A 62 1.28 22.06 -12.39
CA HIS A 62 0.50 20.88 -12.05
C HIS A 62 -1.00 21.18 -11.97
N LEU A 63 -1.82 20.28 -12.54
CA LEU A 63 -3.26 20.26 -12.36
C LEU A 63 -3.64 19.19 -11.33
N PRO A 64 -4.48 19.51 -10.32
CA PRO A 64 -5.17 18.50 -9.53
C PRO A 64 -6.33 17.90 -10.34
N LEU A 65 -6.54 16.60 -10.21
CA LEU A 65 -7.65 15.87 -10.81
C LEU A 65 -8.98 16.40 -10.25
N ARG A 66 -9.68 17.22 -11.02
CA ARG A 66 -11.07 17.63 -10.77
C ARG A 66 -11.95 17.00 -11.83
N TRP A 67 -12.83 16.10 -11.39
CA TRP A 67 -13.85 15.48 -12.22
C TRP A 67 -14.78 16.55 -12.79
N MET A 68 -14.82 16.65 -14.12
CA MET A 68 -15.68 17.57 -14.86
C MET A 68 -16.77 16.74 -15.55
N ARG A 69 -18.02 16.92 -15.12
CA ARG A 69 -19.23 16.41 -15.80
C ARG A 69 -19.27 17.04 -17.20
N MET A 70 -19.25 16.21 -18.25
CA MET A 70 -19.62 16.67 -19.59
C MET A 70 -21.11 16.42 -19.81
N THR A 71 -21.81 17.51 -20.15
CA THR A 71 -23.22 17.53 -20.55
C THR A 71 -23.40 17.02 -21.99
N THR A 72 -24.58 16.45 -22.20
CA THR A 72 -25.15 15.81 -23.39
C THR A 72 -25.03 16.61 -24.70
N GLY A 73 -24.75 15.89 -25.80
CA GLY A 73 -24.76 16.45 -27.15
C GLY A 73 -24.84 15.40 -28.26
N LYS A 74 -26.03 15.32 -28.89
CA LYS A 74 -26.38 14.81 -30.24
C LYS A 74 -26.13 13.34 -30.60
N ARG A 75 -27.26 12.62 -30.76
CA ARG A 75 -27.45 11.41 -31.59
C ARG A 75 -26.96 11.68 -33.02
N MET A 76 -25.95 10.91 -33.46
CA MET A 76 -25.70 10.62 -34.86
C MET A 76 -26.16 9.19 -35.13
N THR A 77 -27.13 9.03 -36.02
CA THR A 77 -27.55 7.75 -36.59
C THR A 77 -26.36 7.17 -37.37
N ARG A 78 -25.74 6.11 -36.85
CA ARG A 78 -24.76 5.31 -37.61
C ARG A 78 -25.48 4.15 -38.29
N ARG A 79 -25.10 4.00 -39.57
CA ARG A 79 -25.48 2.93 -40.48
C ARG A 79 -25.29 1.55 -39.86
N ASP A 80 -26.24 0.70 -40.20
CA ASP A 80 -26.27 -0.74 -40.19
C ASP A 80 -24.96 -1.38 -40.69
N GLY A 81 -24.11 -1.76 -39.75
CA GLY A 81 -22.99 -2.64 -39.98
C GLY A 81 -22.77 -3.43 -38.70
N SER A 82 -23.54 -4.51 -38.53
CA SER A 82 -23.49 -5.40 -37.37
C SER A 82 -22.10 -6.02 -37.23
N PRO A 83 -21.34 -5.75 -36.16
CA PRO A 83 -20.26 -6.63 -35.74
C PRO A 83 -20.92 -7.87 -35.14
N GLN A 84 -20.45 -9.06 -35.52
CA GLN A 84 -20.91 -10.33 -34.95
C GLN A 84 -20.83 -10.26 -33.42
N GLY A 85 -22.01 -10.22 -32.77
CA GLY A 85 -22.14 -9.99 -31.34
C GLY A 85 -21.70 -11.20 -30.53
N GLY A 86 -20.42 -11.24 -30.16
CA GLY A 86 -19.94 -12.16 -29.13
C GLY A 86 -20.65 -11.85 -27.80
N ARG A 87 -21.18 -12.89 -27.14
CA ARG A 87 -21.83 -12.75 -25.83
C ARG A 87 -20.84 -12.14 -24.82
N SER A 88 -21.25 -11.12 -24.08
CA SER A 88 -20.46 -10.57 -22.96
C SER A 88 -20.14 -11.66 -21.93
N MET A 89 -18.91 -11.65 -21.43
CA MET A 89 -18.45 -12.52 -20.35
C MET A 89 -19.06 -12.05 -19.02
N ARG A 90 -19.79 -12.94 -18.36
CA ARG A 90 -20.46 -12.68 -17.08
C ARG A 90 -19.47 -12.86 -15.94
N VAL A 91 -19.18 -11.79 -15.21
CA VAL A 91 -18.20 -11.76 -14.12
C VAL A 91 -18.91 -11.56 -12.78
N VAL A 92 -18.70 -12.48 -11.84
CA VAL A 92 -18.97 -12.21 -10.43
C VAL A 92 -17.70 -11.68 -9.78
N PHE A 93 -17.78 -10.50 -9.15
CA PHE A 93 -16.63 -9.85 -8.54
C PHE A 93 -16.66 -10.02 -7.02
N LEU A 94 -15.57 -10.49 -6.41
CA LEU A 94 -15.42 -10.69 -4.97
C LEU A 94 -14.31 -9.78 -4.47
N GLY A 95 -14.66 -8.74 -3.71
CA GLY A 95 -13.64 -7.84 -3.15
C GLY A 95 -14.20 -6.88 -2.13
N SER A 96 -13.39 -6.53 -1.12
CA SER A 96 -13.87 -5.71 0.01
C SER A 96 -13.01 -4.49 0.31
N ALA A 97 -11.69 -4.59 0.13
CA ALA A 97 -10.76 -3.50 0.42
C ALA A 97 -10.71 -2.46 -0.71
N ASP A 98 -10.18 -1.27 -0.42
CA ASP A 98 -10.02 -0.16 -1.39
C ASP A 98 -9.30 -0.58 -2.68
N ILE A 99 -8.32 -1.47 -2.58
CA ILE A 99 -7.58 -2.01 -3.73
C ILE A 99 -8.48 -2.69 -4.77
N ALA A 100 -9.61 -3.24 -4.34
CA ALA A 100 -10.56 -3.92 -5.21
C ALA A 100 -11.36 -2.94 -6.09
N CYS A 101 -11.53 -1.70 -5.64
CA CYS A 101 -12.34 -0.70 -6.36
C CYS A 101 -11.75 -0.36 -7.74
N ALA A 102 -10.42 -0.29 -7.86
CA ALA A 102 -9.76 -0.05 -9.14
C ALA A 102 -10.03 -1.18 -10.14
N SER A 103 -9.93 -2.44 -9.69
CA SER A 103 -10.24 -3.61 -10.50
C SER A 103 -11.71 -3.65 -10.90
N LEU A 104 -12.63 -3.40 -9.97
CA LEU A 104 -14.06 -3.36 -10.27
C LEU A 104 -14.39 -2.29 -11.32
N GLN A 105 -13.81 -1.09 -11.18
CA GLN A 105 -14.04 0.00 -12.14
C GLN A 105 -13.58 -0.39 -13.55
N VAL A 106 -12.37 -0.95 -13.68
CA VAL A 106 -11.87 -1.37 -15.00
C VAL A 106 -12.77 -2.43 -15.63
N LEU A 107 -13.29 -3.38 -14.85
CA LEU A 107 -14.20 -4.40 -15.37
C LEU A 107 -15.51 -3.81 -15.89
N LEU A 108 -16.05 -2.80 -15.22
CA LEU A 108 -17.27 -2.10 -15.65
C LEU A 108 -17.07 -1.28 -16.92
N ASP A 109 -15.87 -0.72 -17.09
CA ASP A 109 -15.50 0.08 -18.26
C ASP A 109 -15.05 -0.78 -19.45
N THR A 110 -14.86 -2.09 -19.27
CA THR A 110 -14.34 -2.98 -20.31
C THR A 110 -15.47 -3.56 -21.15
N GLU A 111 -15.45 -3.28 -22.46
CA GLU A 111 -16.41 -3.85 -23.41
C GLU A 111 -16.36 -5.38 -23.43
N GLY A 112 -17.54 -6.00 -23.57
CA GLY A 112 -17.66 -7.46 -23.59
C GLY A 112 -17.49 -8.13 -22.22
N ILE A 113 -17.45 -7.35 -21.13
CA ILE A 113 -17.58 -7.82 -19.74
C ILE A 113 -18.91 -7.32 -19.16
N GLU A 114 -19.62 -8.20 -18.48
CA GLU A 114 -20.83 -7.89 -17.72
C GLU A 114 -20.58 -8.26 -16.25
N VAL A 115 -20.49 -7.28 -15.35
CA VAL A 115 -20.38 -7.57 -13.92
C VAL A 115 -21.77 -7.87 -13.36
N VAL A 116 -22.06 -9.16 -13.16
CA VAL A 116 -23.39 -9.66 -12.79
C VAL A 116 -23.71 -9.55 -11.31
N GLY A 117 -22.68 -9.35 -10.47
CA GLY A 117 -22.84 -9.18 -9.03
C GLY A 117 -21.52 -8.87 -8.35
N LEU A 118 -21.62 -8.09 -7.27
CA LEU A 118 -20.52 -7.81 -6.35
C LEU A 118 -20.75 -8.57 -5.04
N VAL A 119 -19.74 -9.31 -4.60
CA VAL A 119 -19.71 -9.92 -3.27
C VAL A 119 -18.67 -9.24 -2.40
N THR A 120 -19.08 -8.84 -1.20
CA THR A 120 -18.24 -8.16 -0.22
C THR A 120 -18.27 -8.84 1.14
N GLN A 121 -17.39 -8.43 2.07
CA GLN A 121 -17.54 -8.75 3.48
C GLN A 121 -18.72 -7.97 4.08
N PRO A 122 -19.45 -8.54 5.06
CA PRO A 122 -20.43 -7.80 5.84
C PRO A 122 -19.82 -6.54 6.47
N ASP A 123 -20.66 -5.52 6.65
CA ASP A 123 -20.26 -4.28 7.30
C ASP A 123 -19.85 -4.58 8.75
N ARG A 124 -18.61 -4.25 9.11
CA ARG A 124 -18.08 -4.43 10.46
C ARG A 124 -17.85 -3.08 11.13
N PRO A 125 -18.00 -2.99 12.46
CA PRO A 125 -17.58 -1.82 13.22
C PRO A 125 -16.13 -1.42 12.91
N ALA A 126 -15.91 -0.19 12.47
CA ALA A 126 -14.58 0.34 12.18
C ALA A 126 -14.35 1.68 12.87
N GLY A 127 -13.07 2.00 13.15
CA GLY A 127 -12.66 3.29 13.71
C GLY A 127 -13.08 3.54 15.17
N ARG A 128 -12.85 4.78 15.62
CA ARG A 128 -13.21 5.23 16.99
C ARG A 128 -14.73 5.45 17.03
N GLY A 129 -15.43 4.72 17.91
CA GLY A 129 -16.90 4.77 18.02
C GLY A 129 -17.64 3.56 17.43
N LYS A 130 -16.93 2.61 16.78
CA LYS A 130 -17.46 1.28 16.38
C LYS A 130 -18.80 1.32 15.63
N ARG A 131 -19.09 2.38 14.89
CA ARG A 131 -20.28 2.40 14.02
C ARG A 131 -20.04 1.45 12.84
N PRO A 132 -21.07 0.71 12.38
CA PRO A 132 -20.96 -0.07 11.15
C PRO A 132 -20.54 0.86 10.02
N ALA A 133 -19.38 0.59 9.42
CA ALA A 133 -18.89 1.29 8.25
C ALA A 133 -19.02 0.33 7.08
N SER A 134 -19.61 0.81 5.98
CA SER A 134 -19.67 0.00 4.78
C SER A 134 -18.26 -0.27 4.26
N CYS A 135 -17.99 -1.50 3.84
CA CYS A 135 -16.70 -1.77 3.24
C CYS A 135 -16.56 -0.95 1.93
N PRO A 136 -15.34 -0.52 1.57
CA PRO A 136 -15.11 0.36 0.43
C PRO A 136 -15.79 -0.07 -0.87
N ALA A 137 -15.68 -1.35 -1.24
CA ALA A 137 -16.29 -1.86 -2.47
C ALA A 137 -17.82 -1.77 -2.45
N ARG A 138 -18.46 -2.02 -1.29
CA ARG A 138 -19.92 -1.91 -1.13
C ARG A 138 -20.40 -0.46 -1.14
N ALA A 139 -19.62 0.46 -0.58
CA ALA A 139 -19.93 1.88 -0.72
C ALA A 139 -19.88 2.30 -2.20
N TYR A 140 -18.84 1.83 -2.91
CA TYR A 140 -18.63 2.11 -4.33
C TYR A 140 -19.73 1.54 -5.24
N SER A 141 -20.26 0.35 -4.94
CA SER A 141 -21.26 -0.29 -5.80
C SER A 141 -22.63 0.38 -5.81
N ARG A 142 -22.99 1.11 -4.75
CA ARG A 142 -24.29 1.83 -4.69
C ARG A 142 -24.40 2.87 -5.78
N ASP A 143 -23.29 3.51 -6.12
CA ASP A 143 -23.23 4.54 -7.16
C ASP A 143 -23.26 3.92 -8.58
N LEU A 144 -23.04 2.61 -8.69
CA LEU A 144 -22.87 1.89 -9.96
C LEU A 144 -24.08 1.00 -10.32
N GLY A 145 -25.06 0.87 -9.44
CA GLY A 145 -26.29 0.09 -9.69
C GLY A 145 -26.09 -1.43 -9.78
N ILE A 146 -24.99 -1.95 -9.22
CA ILE A 146 -24.66 -3.39 -9.22
C ILE A 146 -25.24 -4.03 -7.97
N GLU A 147 -25.84 -5.21 -8.11
CA GLU A 147 -26.30 -5.99 -6.97
C GLU A 147 -25.12 -6.35 -6.05
N CYS A 148 -25.22 -6.00 -4.77
CA CYS A 148 -24.18 -6.24 -3.78
C CYS A 148 -24.64 -7.23 -2.71
N TYR A 149 -24.04 -8.42 -2.74
CA TYR A 149 -24.25 -9.47 -1.74
C TYR A 149 -23.13 -9.46 -0.69
N ALA A 150 -23.47 -9.64 0.58
CA ALA A 150 -22.50 -9.61 1.68
C ALA A 150 -22.75 -10.76 2.67
N PRO A 151 -22.44 -12.01 2.29
CA PRO A 151 -22.67 -13.17 3.15
C PRO A 151 -21.69 -13.21 4.31
N GLU A 152 -22.17 -13.62 5.50
CA GLU A 152 -21.29 -13.93 6.64
C GLU A 152 -20.34 -15.09 6.33
N ARG A 153 -20.80 -16.06 5.52
CA ARG A 153 -20.01 -17.21 5.06
C ARG A 153 -20.23 -17.42 3.57
N ILE A 154 -19.20 -17.19 2.76
CA ILE A 154 -19.26 -17.31 1.30
C ILE A 154 -19.52 -18.73 0.80
N ASN A 155 -19.23 -19.74 1.63
CA ASN A 155 -19.43 -21.14 1.31
C ASN A 155 -20.75 -21.71 1.87
N SER A 156 -21.68 -20.88 2.37
CA SER A 156 -22.97 -21.38 2.84
C SER A 156 -23.86 -21.80 1.65
N PRO A 157 -24.78 -22.77 1.82
CA PRO A 157 -25.71 -23.16 0.76
C PRO A 157 -26.48 -21.98 0.13
N ASP A 158 -26.88 -21.00 0.96
CA ASP A 158 -27.55 -19.78 0.49
C ASP A 158 -26.65 -18.93 -0.40
N ALA A 159 -25.38 -18.75 0.00
CA ALA A 159 -24.42 -17.99 -0.79
C ALA A 159 -24.11 -18.68 -2.13
N LEU A 160 -23.98 -20.01 -2.12
CA LEU A 160 -23.79 -20.79 -3.35
C LEU A 160 -25.01 -20.67 -4.27
N THR A 161 -26.22 -20.74 -3.73
CA THR A 161 -27.47 -20.62 -4.50
C THR A 161 -27.58 -19.23 -5.13
N HIS A 162 -27.30 -18.18 -4.36
CA HIS A 162 -27.32 -16.80 -4.83
C HIS A 162 -26.30 -16.56 -5.96
N ILE A 163 -25.05 -17.00 -5.78
CA ILE A 163 -24.01 -16.84 -6.81
C ILE A 163 -24.32 -17.65 -8.08
N ARG A 164 -24.91 -18.85 -7.95
CA ARG A 164 -25.38 -19.64 -9.11
C ARG A 164 -26.48 -18.93 -9.89
N ALA A 165 -27.39 -18.23 -9.21
CA ALA A 165 -28.48 -17.51 -9.87
C ALA A 165 -27.97 -16.42 -10.83
N TRP A 166 -26.81 -15.81 -10.55
CA TRP A 166 -26.16 -14.86 -11.45
C TRP A 166 -25.57 -15.49 -12.71
N ARG A 167 -25.44 -16.83 -12.77
CA ARG A 167 -24.86 -17.57 -13.91
C ARG A 167 -23.52 -16.96 -14.39
N PRO A 168 -22.52 -16.80 -13.52
CA PRO A 168 -21.24 -16.24 -13.92
C PRO A 168 -20.48 -17.20 -14.84
N ASP A 169 -19.75 -16.65 -15.81
CA ASP A 169 -18.79 -17.39 -16.62
C ASP A 169 -17.46 -17.55 -15.87
N ILE A 170 -17.08 -16.53 -15.09
CA ILE A 170 -15.85 -16.49 -14.28
C ILE A 170 -16.06 -15.67 -13.01
N GLY A 171 -15.32 -16.00 -11.95
CA GLY A 171 -15.19 -15.17 -10.76
C GLY A 171 -13.86 -14.40 -10.72
N VAL A 172 -13.91 -13.11 -10.34
CA VAL A 172 -12.71 -12.29 -10.13
C VAL A 172 -12.62 -11.90 -8.66
N VAL A 173 -11.54 -12.31 -8.01
CA VAL A 173 -11.28 -12.07 -6.58
C VAL A 173 -10.18 -11.04 -6.41
N VAL A 174 -10.42 -10.04 -5.55
CA VAL A 174 -9.43 -9.04 -5.17
C VAL A 174 -9.62 -8.68 -3.70
N ALA A 175 -8.71 -9.10 -2.84
CA ALA A 175 -8.74 -8.78 -1.39
C ALA A 175 -10.11 -9.04 -0.73
N TYR A 176 -10.67 -10.24 -0.94
CA TYR A 176 -11.98 -10.62 -0.40
C TYR A 176 -11.93 -11.08 1.07
N GLY A 177 -10.95 -11.90 1.44
CA GLY A 177 -10.66 -12.24 2.84
C GLY A 177 -11.38 -13.46 3.44
N GLN A 178 -12.22 -14.17 2.67
CA GLN A 178 -12.72 -15.50 3.03
C GLN A 178 -12.15 -16.54 2.06
N ILE A 179 -12.00 -17.78 2.55
CA ILE A 179 -11.54 -18.93 1.75
C ILE A 179 -12.67 -19.41 0.85
N LEU A 180 -12.39 -19.66 -0.43
CA LEU A 180 -13.34 -20.20 -1.40
C LEU A 180 -13.15 -21.73 -1.45
N LYS A 181 -14.21 -22.49 -1.17
CA LYS A 181 -14.17 -23.96 -1.21
C LYS A 181 -14.60 -24.50 -2.58
N ARG A 182 -14.31 -25.78 -2.81
CA ARG A 182 -14.60 -26.51 -4.06
C ARG A 182 -15.98 -26.23 -4.66
N ASP A 183 -17.04 -26.33 -3.86
CA ASP A 183 -18.42 -26.15 -4.35
C ASP A 183 -18.70 -24.75 -4.90
N LEU A 184 -18.03 -23.74 -4.36
CA LEU A 184 -18.07 -22.38 -4.88
C LEU A 184 -17.21 -22.26 -6.13
N LEU A 185 -15.96 -22.75 -6.07
CA LEU A 185 -15.01 -22.69 -7.18
C LEU A 185 -15.55 -23.36 -8.45
N ALA A 186 -16.42 -24.37 -8.31
CA ALA A 186 -17.07 -25.07 -9.41
C ALA A 186 -18.29 -24.35 -10.01
N ILE A 187 -18.74 -23.21 -9.45
CA ILE A 187 -19.93 -22.51 -9.97
C ILE A 187 -19.68 -21.90 -11.36
N PRO A 188 -18.66 -21.03 -11.56
CA PRO A 188 -18.35 -20.54 -12.89
C PRO A 188 -17.56 -21.61 -13.66
N PRO A 189 -17.89 -21.88 -14.94
CA PRO A 189 -17.18 -22.88 -15.74
C PRO A 189 -15.69 -22.57 -15.93
N LEU A 190 -15.29 -21.28 -15.91
CA LEU A 190 -13.89 -20.85 -15.98
C LEU A 190 -13.24 -20.72 -14.59
N GLY A 191 -13.97 -21.09 -13.53
CA GLY A 191 -13.52 -20.99 -12.15
C GLY A 191 -13.35 -19.56 -11.66
N PHE A 192 -12.39 -19.36 -10.75
CA PHE A 192 -12.07 -18.06 -10.17
C PHE A 192 -10.61 -17.70 -10.42
N ILE A 193 -10.37 -16.41 -10.69
CA ILE A 193 -9.03 -15.82 -10.70
C ILE A 193 -8.86 -14.85 -9.53
N ASN A 194 -7.64 -14.74 -9.01
CA ASN A 194 -7.28 -13.79 -7.98
C ASN A 194 -6.27 -12.77 -8.51
N VAL A 195 -6.45 -11.49 -8.16
CA VAL A 195 -5.43 -10.46 -8.33
C VAL A 195 -4.61 -10.41 -7.05
N HIS A 196 -3.51 -11.16 -7.02
CA HIS A 196 -2.63 -11.25 -5.86
C HIS A 196 -1.54 -10.18 -5.92
N THR A 197 -1.27 -9.53 -4.78
CA THR A 197 -0.41 -8.33 -4.71
C THR A 197 1.05 -8.65 -4.35
N SER A 198 1.56 -9.71 -4.98
CA SER A 198 2.99 -10.03 -5.02
C SER A 198 3.34 -10.77 -6.31
N LEU A 199 4.65 -10.95 -6.55
CA LEU A 199 5.18 -11.84 -7.58
C LEU A 199 5.23 -13.28 -7.02
N LEU A 200 4.19 -14.07 -7.31
CA LEU A 200 4.10 -15.45 -6.83
C LEU A 200 5.27 -16.29 -7.39
N PRO A 201 5.80 -17.27 -6.63
CA PRO A 201 5.26 -17.84 -5.39
C PRO A 201 5.66 -17.09 -4.11
N LYS A 202 6.36 -15.95 -4.18
CA LYS A 202 6.68 -15.17 -2.98
C LYS A 202 5.41 -14.57 -2.37
N TYR A 203 5.39 -14.45 -1.05
CA TYR A 203 4.36 -13.77 -0.26
C TYR A 203 2.93 -14.27 -0.47
N ARG A 204 2.72 -15.59 -0.47
CA ARG A 204 1.37 -16.18 -0.36
C ARG A 204 0.70 -15.77 0.95
N GLY A 205 -0.56 -15.37 0.91
CA GLY A 205 -1.35 -15.04 2.10
C GLY A 205 -1.82 -13.59 2.16
N ALA A 206 -2.11 -13.14 3.39
CA ALA A 206 -2.99 -12.00 3.65
C ALA A 206 -2.31 -10.62 3.67
N SER A 207 -0.98 -10.53 3.74
CA SER A 207 -0.30 -9.22 3.87
C SER A 207 0.96 -9.08 3.00
N PRO A 208 0.90 -9.42 1.69
CA PRO A 208 2.07 -9.42 0.81
C PRO A 208 2.72 -8.04 0.65
N ILE A 209 1.92 -6.98 0.51
CA ILE A 209 2.40 -5.62 0.28
C ILE A 209 3.26 -5.16 1.45
N GLN A 210 2.72 -5.28 2.66
CA GLN A 210 3.42 -4.87 3.88
C GLN A 210 4.69 -5.68 4.09
N ARG A 211 4.64 -7.00 3.86
CA ARG A 211 5.80 -7.89 4.06
C ARG A 211 6.91 -7.60 3.05
N ALA A 212 6.60 -7.39 1.77
CA ALA A 212 7.60 -7.03 0.77
C ALA A 212 8.34 -5.73 1.14
N VAL A 213 7.59 -4.71 1.55
CA VAL A 213 8.17 -3.42 1.96
C VAL A 213 8.97 -3.56 3.27
N ALA A 214 8.44 -4.27 4.27
CA ALA A 214 9.09 -4.49 5.56
C ALA A 214 10.38 -5.33 5.45
N ASN A 215 10.42 -6.30 4.53
CA ASN A 215 11.61 -7.10 4.25
C ASN A 215 12.68 -6.32 3.46
N GLY A 216 12.37 -5.12 2.98
CA GLY A 216 13.32 -4.30 2.23
C GLY A 216 13.46 -4.69 0.77
N ASP A 217 12.47 -5.38 0.19
CA ASP A 217 12.48 -5.70 -1.23
C ASP A 217 12.51 -4.42 -2.06
N ARG A 218 13.21 -4.47 -3.21
CA ARG A 218 13.29 -3.37 -4.19
C ARG A 218 12.22 -3.46 -5.27
N GLU A 219 11.59 -4.62 -5.40
CA GLU A 219 10.55 -4.92 -6.37
C GLU A 219 9.50 -5.82 -5.72
N THR A 220 8.24 -5.56 -6.03
CA THR A 220 7.12 -6.46 -5.81
C THR A 220 6.30 -6.52 -7.10
N GLY A 221 5.05 -6.93 -7.06
CA GLY A 221 4.23 -6.92 -8.26
C GLY A 221 2.83 -7.47 -8.04
N VAL A 222 2.15 -7.67 -9.15
CA VAL A 222 0.84 -8.32 -9.19
C VAL A 222 0.97 -9.64 -9.94
N SER A 223 0.32 -10.68 -9.43
CA SER A 223 0.09 -11.95 -10.12
C SER A 223 -1.41 -12.14 -10.31
N ILE A 224 -1.86 -12.36 -11.54
CA ILE A 224 -3.22 -12.85 -11.80
C ILE A 224 -3.14 -14.37 -11.93
N MET A 225 -3.75 -15.08 -10.99
CA MET A 225 -3.65 -16.54 -10.88
C MET A 225 -5.02 -17.19 -10.87
N GLN A 226 -5.10 -18.44 -11.31
CA GLN A 226 -6.25 -19.31 -11.04
C GLN A 226 -6.29 -19.63 -9.54
N ILE A 227 -7.48 -19.63 -8.95
CA ILE A 227 -7.68 -20.08 -7.57
C ILE A 227 -7.87 -21.61 -7.56
N ASP A 228 -7.14 -22.28 -6.68
CA ASP A 228 -7.32 -23.68 -6.31
C ASP A 228 -7.71 -23.77 -4.82
N GLU A 229 -7.73 -24.99 -4.25
CA GLU A 229 -8.09 -25.18 -2.83
C GLU A 229 -7.01 -24.69 -1.85
N GLY A 230 -5.80 -24.40 -2.34
CA GLY A 230 -4.69 -23.93 -1.52
C GLY A 230 -4.67 -22.41 -1.36
N MET A 231 -3.86 -21.94 -0.40
CA MET A 231 -3.68 -20.50 -0.17
C MET A 231 -2.68 -19.94 -1.17
N ASP A 232 -3.19 -19.26 -2.19
CA ASP A 232 -2.42 -18.62 -3.26
C ASP A 232 -1.44 -19.57 -3.99
N THR A 233 -1.84 -20.84 -4.18
CA THR A 233 -1.00 -21.88 -4.80
C THR A 233 -1.24 -22.10 -6.28
N GLY A 234 -2.39 -21.66 -6.81
CA GLY A 234 -2.81 -21.95 -8.17
C GLY A 234 -1.92 -21.34 -9.25
N ALA A 235 -2.04 -21.87 -10.46
CA ALA A 235 -1.18 -21.51 -11.59
C ALA A 235 -1.41 -20.05 -12.05
N VAL A 236 -0.36 -19.39 -12.51
CA VAL A 236 -0.36 -17.94 -12.79
C VAL A 236 -0.58 -17.69 -14.28
N TYR A 237 -1.51 -16.80 -14.62
CA TYR A 237 -1.75 -16.34 -15.99
C TYR A 237 -0.78 -15.24 -16.41
N ALA A 238 -0.58 -14.25 -15.54
CA ALA A 238 0.25 -13.09 -15.84
C ALA A 238 0.83 -12.49 -14.56
N MET A 239 2.02 -11.89 -14.68
CA MET A 239 2.66 -11.12 -13.63
C MET A 239 3.12 -9.76 -14.14
N ARG A 240 3.18 -8.77 -13.23
CA ARG A 240 3.75 -7.45 -13.52
C ARG A 240 4.51 -6.93 -12.30
N GLY A 241 5.79 -6.61 -12.50
CA GLY A 241 6.65 -5.99 -11.50
C GLY A 241 6.30 -4.53 -11.22
N VAL A 242 6.55 -4.10 -9.98
CA VAL A 242 6.42 -2.72 -9.49
C VAL A 242 7.57 -2.42 -8.55
N ASP A 243 8.29 -1.32 -8.80
CA ASP A 243 9.39 -0.87 -7.95
C ASP A 243 8.91 -0.45 -6.56
N ILE A 244 9.68 -0.84 -5.54
CA ILE A 244 9.62 -0.32 -4.18
C ILE A 244 10.80 0.64 -4.02
N ARG A 245 10.52 1.93 -3.97
CA ARG A 245 11.53 2.98 -3.77
C ARG A 245 11.90 3.08 -2.30
N GLU A 246 13.06 3.67 -2.05
CA GLU A 246 13.65 3.84 -0.72
C GLU A 246 12.67 4.42 0.31
N THR A 247 11.89 5.42 -0.09
CA THR A 247 10.96 6.14 0.79
C THR A 247 9.51 5.67 0.67
N ASP A 248 9.23 4.64 -0.14
CA ASP A 248 7.85 4.18 -0.31
C ASP A 248 7.36 3.49 0.96
N THR A 249 6.16 3.89 1.38
CA THR A 249 5.37 3.18 2.38
C THR A 249 4.53 2.10 1.72
N ALA A 250 4.03 1.14 2.51
CA ALA A 250 3.10 0.14 2.00
C ALA A 250 1.84 0.76 1.38
N SER A 251 1.36 1.90 1.87
CA SER A 251 0.25 2.66 1.24
C SER A 251 0.58 3.12 -0.19
N VAL A 252 1.78 3.64 -0.41
CA VAL A 252 2.19 4.12 -1.75
C VAL A 252 2.36 2.94 -2.72
N VAL A 253 2.94 1.84 -2.23
CA VAL A 253 3.08 0.61 -3.02
C VAL A 253 1.71 0.00 -3.32
N HIS A 254 0.79 0.02 -2.36
CA HIS A 254 -0.60 -0.41 -2.53
C HIS A 254 -1.29 0.28 -3.70
N ASP A 255 -1.19 1.61 -3.81
CA ASP A 255 -1.86 2.35 -4.88
C ASP A 255 -1.30 2.00 -6.27
N ARG A 256 0.02 1.78 -6.36
CA ARG A 256 0.65 1.33 -7.61
C ARG A 256 0.22 -0.09 -7.99
N LEU A 257 0.14 -0.99 -7.00
CA LEU A 257 -0.33 -2.36 -7.21
C LEU A 257 -1.81 -2.41 -7.60
N ALA A 258 -2.65 -1.55 -7.02
CA ALA A 258 -4.05 -1.41 -7.39
C ALA A 258 -4.19 -1.07 -8.89
N ALA A 259 -3.47 -0.04 -9.34
CA ALA A 259 -3.47 0.38 -10.74
C ALA A 259 -2.87 -0.69 -11.67
N ALA A 260 -1.77 -1.33 -11.27
CA ALA A 260 -1.12 -2.38 -12.05
C ALA A 260 -2.05 -3.59 -12.24
N GLY A 261 -2.68 -4.07 -11.16
CA GLY A 261 -3.56 -5.23 -11.20
C GLY A 261 -4.85 -4.97 -11.96
N ALA A 262 -5.48 -3.81 -11.75
CA ALA A 262 -6.65 -3.40 -12.51
C ALA A 262 -6.35 -3.35 -14.02
N GLY A 263 -5.21 -2.75 -14.40
CA GLY A 263 -4.80 -2.63 -15.80
C GLY A 263 -4.46 -3.95 -16.49
N MET A 264 -4.20 -5.03 -15.75
CA MET A 264 -3.92 -6.36 -16.33
C MET A 264 -5.19 -7.17 -16.63
N LEU A 265 -6.29 -6.91 -15.90
CA LEU A 265 -7.51 -7.72 -15.97
C LEU A 265 -8.12 -7.84 -17.37
N PRO A 266 -8.29 -6.76 -18.17
CA PRO A 266 -8.94 -6.87 -19.47
C PRO A 266 -8.25 -7.85 -20.41
N ALA A 267 -6.91 -7.76 -20.49
CA ALA A 267 -6.12 -8.65 -21.35
C ALA A 267 -6.15 -10.10 -20.86
N VAL A 268 -6.07 -10.33 -19.55
CA VAL A 268 -6.15 -11.68 -18.98
C VAL A 268 -7.53 -12.29 -19.24
N LEU A 269 -8.61 -11.56 -18.96
CA LEU A 269 -9.97 -12.06 -19.16
C LEU A 269 -10.28 -12.35 -20.63
N ALA A 270 -9.80 -11.50 -21.55
CA ALA A 270 -9.90 -11.77 -22.98
C ALA A 270 -9.19 -13.09 -23.36
N GLY A 271 -7.95 -13.29 -22.90
CA GLY A 271 -7.19 -14.51 -23.18
C GLY A 271 -7.78 -15.77 -22.54
N VAL A 272 -8.36 -15.65 -21.33
CA VAL A 272 -9.10 -16.74 -20.66
C VAL A 272 -10.37 -17.09 -21.43
N ARG A 273 -11.16 -16.08 -21.86
CA ARG A 273 -12.38 -16.27 -22.65
C ARG A 273 -12.14 -17.09 -23.90
N GLU A 274 -11.00 -16.86 -24.55
CA GLU A 274 -10.64 -17.48 -25.82
C GLU A 274 -9.93 -18.83 -25.65
N GLY A 275 -9.62 -19.24 -24.41
CA GLY A 275 -8.84 -20.44 -24.12
C GLY A 275 -7.38 -20.35 -24.62
N ARG A 276 -6.87 -19.14 -24.85
CA ARG A 276 -5.55 -18.91 -25.47
C ARG A 276 -4.46 -18.51 -24.48
N LEU A 277 -4.82 -18.21 -23.23
CA LEU A 277 -3.87 -17.79 -22.23
C LEU A 277 -3.43 -18.97 -21.36
N PRO A 278 -2.21 -19.52 -21.56
CA PRO A 278 -1.73 -20.61 -20.72
C PRO A 278 -1.49 -20.13 -19.29
N THR A 279 -1.56 -21.05 -18.35
CA THR A 279 -1.12 -20.82 -16.98
C THR A 279 0.26 -21.44 -16.76
N VAL A 280 1.03 -20.85 -15.85
CA VAL A 280 2.33 -21.37 -15.41
C VAL A 280 2.18 -21.89 -13.98
N PRO A 281 2.40 -23.21 -13.72
CA PRO A 281 2.44 -23.75 -12.37
C PRO A 281 3.48 -23.04 -11.51
N GLN A 282 3.15 -22.78 -10.25
CA GLN A 282 4.09 -22.14 -9.33
C GLN A 282 5.21 -23.09 -8.93
N ALA A 283 6.44 -22.58 -8.85
CA ALA A 283 7.57 -23.33 -8.30
C ALA A 283 7.50 -23.35 -6.75
N HIS A 284 6.74 -24.30 -6.19
CA HIS A 284 6.40 -24.33 -4.76
C HIS A 284 7.60 -24.29 -3.79
N ALA A 285 8.78 -24.79 -4.21
CA ALA A 285 10.00 -24.75 -3.40
C ALA A 285 10.50 -23.32 -3.09
N TYR A 286 10.09 -22.31 -3.87
CA TYR A 286 10.46 -20.91 -3.67
C TYR A 286 9.34 -20.10 -3.00
N ALA A 287 8.30 -20.76 -2.51
CA ALA A 287 7.18 -20.06 -1.88
C ALA A 287 7.57 -19.46 -0.53
N THR A 288 7.17 -18.22 -0.31
CA THR A 288 7.25 -17.58 1.01
C THR A 288 5.87 -17.16 1.47
N LEU A 289 5.66 -17.07 2.78
CA LEU A 289 4.36 -16.73 3.36
C LEU A 289 4.31 -15.29 3.83
N ALA A 290 3.14 -14.68 3.69
CA ALA A 290 2.79 -13.34 4.17
C ALA A 290 1.56 -13.45 5.07
N PRO A 291 1.70 -13.99 6.30
CA PRO A 291 0.58 -14.17 7.20
C PRO A 291 -0.04 -12.82 7.58
N LYS A 292 -1.31 -12.87 7.98
CA LYS A 292 -2.06 -11.69 8.42
C LYS A 292 -1.33 -11.01 9.57
N LEU A 293 -1.09 -9.71 9.43
CA LEU A 293 -0.45 -8.91 10.47
C LEU A 293 -1.36 -8.73 11.69
N SER A 294 -0.72 -8.39 12.80
CA SER A 294 -1.32 -8.02 14.07
C SER A 294 -0.71 -6.70 14.57
N LYS A 295 -1.25 -6.13 15.64
CA LYS A 295 -0.61 -4.97 16.29
C LYS A 295 0.78 -5.30 16.86
N ALA A 296 1.01 -6.56 17.23
CA ALA A 296 2.28 -6.99 17.79
C ALA A 296 3.42 -6.93 16.76
N ASP A 297 3.13 -7.18 15.47
CA ASP A 297 4.11 -7.04 14.38
C ASP A 297 4.67 -5.61 14.27
N GLY A 298 3.91 -4.61 14.74
CA GLY A 298 4.31 -3.20 14.73
C GLY A 298 5.21 -2.77 15.89
N VAL A 299 5.49 -3.64 16.86
CA VAL A 299 6.36 -3.28 17.99
C VAL A 299 7.81 -3.22 17.51
N LEU A 300 8.48 -2.09 17.74
CA LEU A 300 9.87 -1.89 17.34
C LEU A 300 10.81 -2.54 18.36
N ASP A 301 11.53 -3.56 17.89
CA ASP A 301 12.62 -4.18 18.62
C ASP A 301 13.94 -3.48 18.28
N TRP A 302 14.42 -2.65 19.20
CA TRP A 302 15.65 -1.87 18.98
C TRP A 302 16.91 -2.72 18.85
N THR A 303 16.88 -4.00 19.22
CA THR A 303 17.99 -4.94 19.01
C THR A 303 18.17 -5.32 17.54
N GLN A 304 17.26 -4.89 16.66
CA GLN A 304 17.39 -5.06 15.21
C GLN A 304 18.18 -3.91 14.55
N PRO A 305 18.80 -4.14 13.37
CA PRO A 305 19.51 -3.09 12.63
C PRO A 305 18.61 -1.89 12.28
N ALA A 306 19.17 -0.68 12.26
CA ALA A 306 18.40 0.53 11.95
C ALA A 306 17.70 0.47 10.58
N ARG A 307 18.34 -0.17 9.59
CA ARG A 307 17.77 -0.41 8.26
C ARG A 307 16.53 -1.31 8.30
N TYR A 308 16.57 -2.35 9.11
CA TYR A 308 15.44 -3.27 9.29
C TYR A 308 14.24 -2.54 9.92
N LEU A 309 14.48 -1.80 10.99
CA LEU A 309 13.42 -1.01 11.66
C LEU A 309 12.85 0.09 10.76
N TYR A 310 13.70 0.75 9.96
CA TYR A 310 13.24 1.70 8.95
C TYR A 310 12.28 1.04 7.94
N ASN A 311 12.62 -0.14 7.43
CA ASN A 311 11.75 -0.88 6.52
C ASN A 311 10.43 -1.28 7.20
N HIS A 312 10.44 -1.70 8.46
CA HIS A 312 9.23 -1.97 9.24
C HIS A 312 8.34 -0.73 9.36
N ILE A 313 8.91 0.44 9.67
CA ILE A 313 8.14 1.69 9.80
C ILE A 313 7.41 2.03 8.50
N ARG A 314 8.08 1.95 7.35
CA ARG A 314 7.44 2.23 6.06
C ARG A 314 6.53 1.08 5.60
N GLY A 315 6.86 -0.17 5.89
CA GLY A 315 6.10 -1.38 5.51
C GLY A 315 4.82 -1.59 6.31
N TYR A 316 4.77 -1.10 7.54
CA TYR A 316 3.59 -1.16 8.39
C TYR A 316 2.83 0.17 8.45
N ASN A 317 3.11 1.10 7.54
CA ASN A 317 2.36 2.35 7.39
C ASN A 317 1.28 2.20 6.30
N PRO A 318 -0.02 2.38 6.63
CA PRO A 318 -0.55 2.94 7.89
C PRO A 318 -0.86 1.91 8.98
N TRP A 319 -0.96 0.63 8.61
CA TRP A 319 -1.33 -0.45 9.52
C TRP A 319 -0.34 -1.63 9.42
N PRO A 320 0.03 -2.27 10.55
CA PRO A 320 -0.39 -2.00 11.95
C PRO A 320 0.10 -0.68 12.55
N GLY A 321 1.01 0.01 11.88
CA GLY A 321 1.78 1.13 12.40
C GLY A 321 2.87 0.63 13.34
N CYS A 322 3.96 1.38 13.44
CA CYS A 322 5.05 1.04 14.36
C CYS A 322 4.94 1.78 15.69
N SER A 323 5.33 1.11 16.78
CA SER A 323 5.37 1.72 18.11
C SER A 323 6.50 1.19 18.97
N CYS A 324 6.96 2.01 19.90
CA CYS A 324 7.90 1.65 20.95
C CYS A 324 7.38 2.11 22.31
N TYR A 325 8.04 1.67 23.38
CA TYR A 325 7.69 2.03 24.75
C TYR A 325 8.80 2.80 25.44
N TYR A 326 8.43 3.71 26.35
CA TYR A 326 9.36 4.54 27.10
C TYR A 326 8.82 4.87 28.50
N ALA A 327 9.72 5.04 29.48
CA ALA A 327 9.33 5.43 30.83
C ALA A 327 9.17 6.95 30.92
N ALA A 328 8.04 7.41 31.47
CA ALA A 328 7.79 8.83 31.71
C ALA A 328 6.85 9.03 32.89
N GLY A 329 7.28 9.83 33.88
CA GLY A 329 6.49 10.13 35.07
C GLY A 329 6.14 8.88 35.89
N GLY A 330 7.08 7.94 36.03
CA GLY A 330 6.90 6.70 36.79
C GLY A 330 6.06 5.61 36.09
N ALA A 331 5.59 5.84 34.86
CA ALA A 331 4.80 4.87 34.11
C ALA A 331 5.38 4.62 32.72
N LEU A 332 5.13 3.42 32.18
CA LEU A 332 5.47 3.12 30.79
C LEU A 332 4.41 3.70 29.84
N ARG A 333 4.87 4.41 28.82
CA ARG A 333 4.05 5.07 27.80
C ARG A 333 4.35 4.49 26.42
N THR A 334 3.39 4.62 25.52
CA THR A 334 3.54 4.19 24.11
C THR A 334 3.80 5.39 23.21
N LEU A 335 4.77 5.24 22.30
CA LEU A 335 5.06 6.21 21.25
C LEU A 335 4.90 5.52 19.90
N ARG A 336 3.97 5.99 19.07
CA ARG A 336 3.90 5.54 17.67
C ARG A 336 4.92 6.30 16.83
N VAL A 337 5.57 5.58 15.93
CA VAL A 337 6.56 6.11 15.00
C VAL A 337 5.96 6.08 13.60
N LEU A 338 5.88 7.24 12.95
CA LEU A 338 5.25 7.39 11.64
C LEU A 338 6.29 7.62 10.54
N GLU A 339 7.40 8.28 10.89
CA GLU A 339 8.47 8.62 9.94
C GLU A 339 9.82 8.63 10.66
N ALA A 340 10.82 8.06 10.00
CA ALA A 340 12.18 7.97 10.52
C ALA A 340 13.21 8.01 9.39
N ARG A 341 14.49 8.18 9.75
CA ARG A 341 15.64 8.12 8.84
C ARG A 341 16.76 7.28 9.46
N VAL A 342 17.44 6.48 8.64
CA VAL A 342 18.62 5.72 9.08
C VAL A 342 19.83 6.64 9.14
N GLU A 343 20.63 6.52 10.21
CA GLU A 343 21.90 7.21 10.38
C GLU A 343 23.02 6.22 10.74
N CYS A 344 24.23 6.52 10.30
CA CYS A 344 25.42 5.70 10.55
C CYS A 344 26.12 6.14 11.84
N GLY A 345 26.92 5.23 12.43
CA GLY A 345 27.98 5.62 13.37
C GLY A 345 27.55 5.84 14.81
N ALA A 346 26.58 5.06 15.30
CA ALA A 346 26.09 5.14 16.66
C ALA A 346 26.57 3.93 17.49
N LEU A 347 27.33 4.19 18.56
CA LEU A 347 27.75 3.18 19.53
C LEU A 347 27.08 3.50 20.87
N ALA A 348 25.90 2.91 21.09
CA ALA A 348 25.22 2.92 22.37
C ALA A 348 24.36 1.65 22.49
N THR A 349 23.93 1.33 23.70
CA THR A 349 23.02 0.21 23.93
C THR A 349 21.74 0.40 23.10
N PRO A 350 21.26 -0.62 22.38
CA PRO A 350 20.00 -0.57 21.64
C PRO A 350 18.85 0.05 22.43
N GLY A 351 18.11 0.95 21.80
CA GLY A 351 17.00 1.70 22.39
C GLY A 351 17.42 2.99 23.11
N THR A 352 18.71 3.26 23.27
CA THR A 352 19.18 4.50 23.93
C THR A 352 18.93 5.72 23.06
N VAL A 353 18.35 6.77 23.64
CA VAL A 353 18.22 8.10 23.02
C VAL A 353 19.56 8.81 23.08
N MET A 354 20.16 9.10 21.94
CA MET A 354 21.51 9.66 21.84
C MET A 354 21.53 11.17 21.63
N ASP A 355 20.59 11.70 20.84
CA ASP A 355 20.46 13.14 20.63
C ASP A 355 19.01 13.53 20.28
N GLY A 356 18.73 14.83 20.38
CA GLY A 356 17.44 15.44 20.08
C GLY A 356 17.44 16.46 18.93
N LEU A 357 18.54 16.57 18.18
CA LEU A 357 18.75 17.61 17.18
C LEU A 357 18.11 17.21 15.85
N GLY A 358 17.06 17.92 15.42
CA GLY A 358 16.37 17.63 14.16
C GLY A 358 15.64 16.27 14.15
N GLY A 359 15.31 15.76 15.33
CA GLY A 359 14.61 14.50 15.56
C GLY A 359 15.11 13.80 16.81
N LEU A 360 14.52 12.65 17.13
CA LEU A 360 14.98 11.81 18.24
C LEU A 360 15.88 10.70 17.67
N LEU A 361 17.19 10.75 17.93
CA LEU A 361 18.11 9.72 17.47
C LEU A 361 18.17 8.57 18.49
N VAL A 362 17.80 7.36 18.06
CA VAL A 362 17.77 6.16 18.91
C VAL A 362 18.74 5.12 18.36
N ALA A 363 19.58 4.57 19.25
CA ALA A 363 20.54 3.53 18.90
C ALA A 363 19.85 2.20 18.55
N CYS A 364 20.40 1.51 17.55
CA CYS A 364 19.99 0.16 17.14
C CYS A 364 21.17 -0.81 17.36
N SER A 365 21.02 -2.10 17.03
CA SER A 365 22.18 -3.02 17.03
C SER A 365 23.24 -2.63 16.00
N GLU A 366 22.78 -2.12 14.85
CA GLU A 366 23.63 -1.55 13.82
C GLU A 366 23.08 -0.18 13.38
N GLY A 367 23.92 0.84 13.50
CA GLY A 367 23.55 2.23 13.20
C GLY A 367 22.53 2.79 14.19
N ALA A 368 21.83 3.84 13.76
CA ALA A 368 20.78 4.47 14.55
C ALA A 368 19.62 4.92 13.67
N LEU A 369 18.49 5.16 14.33
CA LEU A 369 17.27 5.58 13.69
C LEU A 369 16.85 6.94 14.25
N ARG A 370 16.83 7.96 13.39
CA ARG A 370 16.31 9.29 13.72
C ARG A 370 14.82 9.31 13.49
N LEU A 371 14.04 9.39 14.57
CA LEU A 371 12.59 9.56 14.50
C LEU A 371 12.28 11.02 14.15
N LEU A 372 11.42 11.21 13.15
CA LEU A 372 11.06 12.53 12.61
C LEU A 372 9.63 12.90 12.98
N ARG A 373 8.70 11.95 12.80
CA ARG A 373 7.28 12.13 13.15
C ARG A 373 6.81 11.03 14.08
N VAL A 374 6.23 11.44 15.19
CA VAL A 374 5.78 10.56 16.26
C VAL A 374 4.38 10.94 16.74
N GLN A 375 3.71 10.00 17.38
CA GLN A 375 2.43 10.23 18.04
C GLN A 375 2.47 9.64 19.46
N PRO A 376 2.52 10.49 20.49
CA PRO A 376 2.38 10.05 21.88
C PRO A 376 1.00 9.43 22.13
N GLU A 377 0.92 8.57 23.14
CA GLU A 377 -0.34 7.97 23.59
C GLU A 377 -1.40 9.04 23.89
N GLY A 378 -2.59 8.89 23.27
CA GLY A 378 -3.70 9.85 23.40
C GLY A 378 -3.48 11.21 22.73
N GLY A 379 -2.31 11.44 22.11
CA GLY A 379 -1.92 12.71 21.49
C GLY A 379 -2.13 12.79 19.98
N CYS A 380 -1.86 13.97 19.44
CA CYS A 380 -1.79 14.21 17.99
C CYS A 380 -0.41 13.80 17.44
N VAL A 381 -0.36 13.55 16.13
CA VAL A 381 0.92 13.40 15.41
C VAL A 381 1.69 14.72 15.50
N MET A 382 2.97 14.65 15.82
CA MET A 382 3.85 15.80 15.97
C MET A 382 5.26 15.52 15.47
N ASP A 383 6.05 16.59 15.34
CA ASP A 383 7.48 16.53 15.11
C ASP A 383 8.21 15.95 16.34
N ALA A 384 9.22 15.11 16.14
CA ALA A 384 9.96 14.46 17.21
C ALA A 384 10.77 15.46 18.07
N THR A 385 11.24 16.56 17.51
CA THR A 385 11.87 17.64 18.29
C THR A 385 10.82 18.35 19.16
N ALA A 386 9.60 18.57 18.67
CA ALA A 386 8.52 19.13 19.49
C ALA A 386 8.12 18.20 20.65
N PHE A 387 8.13 16.87 20.40
CA PHE A 387 7.91 15.87 21.45
C PHE A 387 8.95 15.99 22.58
N LEU A 388 10.24 16.15 22.23
CA LEU A 388 11.34 16.35 23.18
C LEU A 388 11.21 17.63 24.02
N CYS A 389 10.80 18.74 23.40
CA CYS A 389 10.62 20.01 24.12
C CYS A 389 9.47 19.96 25.14
N GLY A 390 8.46 19.12 24.89
CA GLY A 390 7.22 19.12 25.67
C GLY A 390 7.22 18.16 26.85
N ARG A 391 7.77 16.94 26.72
CA ARG A 391 7.56 15.87 27.72
C ARG A 391 8.66 14.80 27.74
N ALA A 392 9.29 14.68 28.91
CA ALA A 392 9.67 13.44 29.60
C ALA A 392 10.72 12.47 29.00
N VAL A 393 11.20 12.64 27.77
CA VAL A 393 12.33 11.83 27.24
C VAL A 393 13.58 12.71 27.13
N LYS A 394 14.68 12.27 27.72
CA LYS A 394 15.99 12.92 27.73
C LYS A 394 17.01 12.06 26.99
N VAL A 395 18.10 12.70 26.56
CA VAL A 395 19.29 11.97 26.11
C VAL A 395 19.76 11.05 27.24
N GLY A 396 20.05 9.80 26.92
CA GLY A 396 20.37 8.73 27.86
C GLY A 396 19.18 7.86 28.27
N ASP A 397 17.94 8.31 28.06
CA ASP A 397 16.77 7.47 28.29
C ASP A 397 16.72 6.30 27.30
N ARG A 398 16.02 5.23 27.68
CA ARG A 398 15.95 4.00 26.90
C ARG A 398 14.54 3.64 26.52
N PHE A 399 14.33 3.40 25.23
CA PHE A 399 13.15 2.76 24.70
C PHE A 399 13.26 1.25 24.80
N VAL A 400 12.15 0.60 25.15
CA VAL A 400 12.09 -0.85 25.38
C VAL A 400 11.07 -1.52 24.47
N VAL A 401 11.26 -2.81 24.26
CA VAL A 401 10.46 -3.66 23.37
C VAL A 401 9.19 -4.15 24.07
N ASP A 402 9.26 -4.40 25.38
CA ASP A 402 8.14 -4.94 26.15
C ASP A 402 7.46 -3.87 27.02
N ARG A 403 6.14 -3.99 27.15
CA ARG A 403 5.49 -3.53 28.38
C ARG A 403 5.86 -4.53 29.46
N PRO A 404 6.60 -4.17 30.52
CA PRO A 404 6.78 -5.10 31.62
C PRO A 404 5.37 -5.46 32.10
N THR A 405 5.02 -6.73 31.96
CA THR A 405 3.80 -7.25 32.58
C THR A 405 3.92 -6.97 34.07
N ALA A 406 2.91 -6.33 34.65
CA ALA A 406 2.85 -6.09 36.09
C ALA A 406 2.73 -7.43 36.83
N ARG A 407 3.85 -8.14 37.01
CA ARG A 407 4.08 -9.21 37.98
C ARG A 407 5.57 -9.25 38.28
N GLY A 408 5.91 -8.81 39.48
CA GLY A 408 7.28 -8.72 39.97
C GLY A 408 7.40 -7.85 41.22
N VAL A 409 6.39 -7.89 42.10
CA VAL A 409 6.57 -7.56 43.51
C VAL A 409 6.31 -8.88 44.23
N SER A 410 7.39 -9.61 44.50
CA SER A 410 7.40 -10.62 45.53
C SER A 410 7.58 -9.88 46.86
N ASP A 411 6.49 -9.72 47.59
CA ASP A 411 6.55 -9.37 49.00
C ASP A 411 7.18 -10.56 49.74
N HIS A 412 8.21 -10.27 50.54
CA HIS A 412 8.64 -11.10 51.66
C HIS A 412 7.75 -10.83 52.87
#